data_AF-A0A7U8K7B7-F1
#
_entry.id   AF-A0A7U8K7B7-F1
#
_cell.length_a   1.000
_cell.length_b   1.000
_cell.length_c   1.000
_cell.angle_alpha   90.00
_cell.angle_beta   90.00
_cell.angle_gamma   90.00
#
_symmetry.space_group_name_H-M   'P 1'
#
loop_
_entity.id
_entity.type
_entity.pdbx_description
1 polymer ?
#
loop_
_entity_poly.entity_id
_entity_poly.type
_entity_poly.pdbx_seq_one_letter_code
_entity_poly.pdbx_strand_id
1 'polypeptide(L)'
;MAMGFIKKMFSFGKKEVEEKPAEQPAPDAVEISAPDVTEAPVAEESVIVSEPEPIKEPAAETIEKEKAEPEHPVTEIEISIEQPPVMEPIAVEAPAPESVVEPAVEPEPEQPAIAKAPEAPLAEEAAAPRPEPVKPKKVKVSRAVEEAAEEVPAEVAPEPKLSWFERLRRGLARSSSSLSNSIGGIFTKRKLDDDTLQDLEDVLIQADLGLETAMRVTDALASGRYGKDVSGEEVRAIMSAEIEKVLAPVAKPLELDLSHKPHVILVVGVNGTGKTTTIGKLAAKLTAGGLKVMLAAGDTFRAAAIEQLHIWGERTGSPVVSSKLGADAAGLAYDAWEKAKEAGSDVLIIDTAGRLQNKAELMDELAKIVRVLGKHDPEAPHTVLQTLDATTGQNALNQVEIFKNVAGVNGLVMTKLDGTARGGILVAISARHKLPIYFIGVGEGIDDLEPFAAKDFARAIAGVA
;
A
#
# COMPACT_ATOMS: atom_id res chain seq x y z
N MET A 1 23.55 -41.83 -22.30
CA MET A 1 23.91 -43.01 -21.49
C MET A 1 23.31 -42.77 -20.10
N ALA A 2 22.06 -43.19 -19.89
CA ALA A 2 21.64 -44.49 -19.36
C ALA A 2 21.57 -44.48 -17.82
N MET A 3 20.32 -44.33 -17.34
CA MET A 3 19.83 -44.62 -16.00
C MET A 3 20.06 -46.09 -15.58
N GLY A 4 20.06 -46.34 -14.27
CA GLY A 4 19.47 -47.56 -13.70
C GLY A 4 20.32 -48.26 -12.64
N PHE A 5 19.63 -49.10 -11.85
CA PHE A 5 20.07 -50.02 -10.79
C PHE A 5 20.04 -49.42 -9.36
N ILE A 6 19.26 -49.89 -8.37
CA ILE A 6 18.48 -51.13 -8.17
C ILE A 6 17.30 -50.88 -7.21
N LYS A 7 16.16 -51.51 -7.54
CA LYS A 7 14.96 -51.74 -6.72
C LYS A 7 14.97 -53.22 -6.29
N LYS A 8 14.62 -53.53 -5.03
CA LYS A 8 14.15 -54.87 -4.61
C LYS A 8 13.11 -54.68 -3.48
N MET A 9 11.83 -54.78 -3.85
CA MET A 9 10.88 -55.89 -3.55
C MET A 9 10.43 -55.91 -2.09
N PHE A 10 9.24 -55.38 -1.78
CA PHE A 10 7.93 -56.06 -1.78
C PHE A 10 7.81 -57.16 -0.71
N SER A 11 6.95 -56.94 0.29
CA SER A 11 5.68 -57.68 0.47
C SER A 11 5.35 -58.04 1.93
N PHE A 12 4.17 -57.58 2.36
CA PHE A 12 3.18 -58.22 3.24
C PHE A 12 3.42 -58.36 4.76
N GLY A 13 2.44 -57.84 5.52
CA GLY A 13 2.23 -58.17 6.92
C GLY A 13 1.16 -57.32 7.61
N LYS A 14 -0.12 -57.46 7.21
CA LYS A 14 -1.28 -57.01 8.00
C LYS A 14 -1.28 -57.73 9.36
N LYS A 15 -1.47 -57.01 10.46
CA LYS A 15 -2.15 -57.50 11.67
C LYS A 15 -2.89 -56.35 12.34
N GLU A 16 -4.22 -56.47 12.32
CA GLU A 16 -5.16 -55.74 13.17
C GLU A 16 -4.91 -56.11 14.63
N VAL A 17 -4.93 -55.11 15.52
CA VAL A 17 -5.29 -55.30 16.93
C VAL A 17 -6.28 -54.20 17.26
N GLU A 18 -7.50 -54.64 17.52
CA GLU A 18 -8.65 -53.90 18.01
C GLU A 18 -8.57 -53.90 19.54
N GLU A 19 -8.57 -52.74 20.20
CA GLU A 19 -8.90 -52.64 21.62
C GLU A 19 -9.58 -51.29 21.95
N LYS A 20 -10.64 -51.40 22.75
CA LYS A 20 -11.75 -50.46 22.96
C LYS A 20 -11.37 -49.16 23.71
N PRO A 21 -12.15 -48.08 23.54
CA PRO A 21 -12.03 -46.87 24.35
C PRO A 21 -12.66 -47.06 25.74
N ALA A 22 -11.95 -46.68 26.79
CA ALA A 22 -12.45 -46.66 28.16
C ALA A 22 -13.08 -45.29 28.50
N GLU A 23 -14.32 -45.34 28.99
CA GLU A 23 -15.04 -44.24 29.64
C GLU A 23 -14.28 -43.71 30.86
N GLN A 24 -14.29 -42.39 31.03
CA GLN A 24 -14.05 -41.73 32.32
C GLN A 24 -15.28 -40.90 32.70
N PRO A 25 -15.81 -41.04 33.93
CA PRO A 25 -16.93 -40.23 34.41
C PRO A 25 -16.44 -38.92 35.04
N ALA A 26 -17.27 -37.87 34.92
CA ALA A 26 -17.21 -36.69 35.78
C ALA A 26 -17.60 -37.05 37.23
N PRO A 27 -17.21 -36.23 38.21
CA PRO A 27 -18.27 -35.62 39.01
C PRO A 27 -18.00 -34.17 39.50
N ASP A 28 -19.11 -33.43 39.50
CA ASP A 28 -19.68 -32.55 40.52
C ASP A 28 -18.94 -31.35 41.15
N ALA A 29 -19.68 -30.25 41.06
CA ALA A 29 -19.56 -29.01 41.79
C ALA A 29 -19.79 -29.19 43.30
N VAL A 30 -19.07 -28.38 44.09
CA VAL A 30 -19.37 -28.17 45.51
C VAL A 30 -19.46 -26.66 45.76
N GLU A 31 -20.68 -26.24 46.02
CA GLU A 31 -21.10 -24.96 46.56
C GLU A 31 -21.25 -25.12 48.08
N ILE A 32 -20.53 -24.34 48.90
CA ILE A 32 -20.83 -24.23 50.34
C ILE A 32 -20.64 -22.78 50.80
N SER A 33 -21.67 -22.35 51.51
CA SER A 33 -22.06 -21.09 52.12
C SER A 33 -21.13 -20.47 53.18
N ALA A 34 -21.35 -19.17 53.39
CA ALA A 34 -20.84 -18.29 54.44
C ALA A 34 -21.05 -18.78 55.90
N PRO A 35 -20.46 -18.05 56.87
CA PRO A 35 -21.29 -17.52 57.96
C PRO A 35 -20.97 -16.06 58.35
N ASP A 36 -22.04 -15.26 58.34
CA ASP A 36 -22.64 -14.41 59.38
C ASP A 36 -21.88 -13.74 60.57
N VAL A 37 -22.18 -12.43 60.69
CA VAL A 37 -22.36 -11.46 61.81
C VAL A 37 -21.31 -11.23 62.92
N THR A 38 -20.99 -9.96 63.18
CA THR A 38 -21.25 -9.27 64.47
C THR A 38 -21.14 -7.72 64.37
N GLU A 39 -22.27 -7.08 64.70
CA GLU A 39 -22.59 -5.77 65.34
C GLU A 39 -21.45 -4.81 65.79
N ALA A 40 -21.55 -3.47 65.94
CA ALA A 40 -22.49 -2.35 65.70
C ALA A 40 -21.74 -1.05 66.24
N PRO A 41 -22.37 0.11 66.56
CA PRO A 41 -22.46 1.33 65.74
C PRO A 41 -21.87 2.61 66.38
N VAL A 42 -21.75 3.73 65.62
CA VAL A 42 -21.77 5.11 66.18
C VAL A 42 -22.44 6.13 65.21
N ALA A 43 -23.49 6.77 65.73
CA ALA A 43 -24.19 8.05 65.45
C ALA A 43 -23.75 8.94 64.25
N GLU A 44 -24.64 9.30 63.32
CA GLU A 44 -25.67 10.37 63.32
C GLU A 44 -25.14 11.81 63.16
N GLU A 45 -25.43 12.41 62.00
CA GLU A 45 -25.99 13.77 61.93
C GLU A 45 -26.84 13.93 60.65
N SER A 46 -27.97 14.59 60.79
CA SER A 46 -29.12 14.61 59.87
C SER A 46 -29.28 15.97 59.20
N VAL A 47 -29.67 15.98 57.91
CA VAL A 47 -30.40 17.09 57.27
C VAL A 47 -31.40 16.51 56.27
N ILE A 48 -32.67 16.86 56.47
CA ILE A 48 -33.86 16.50 55.68
C ILE A 48 -33.99 17.47 54.50
N VAL A 49 -34.60 17.05 53.36
CA VAL A 49 -35.70 17.75 52.62
C VAL A 49 -36.04 17.04 51.28
N SER A 50 -37.25 16.47 51.27
CA SER A 50 -38.28 16.25 50.22
C SER A 50 -37.95 15.88 48.76
N GLU A 51 -38.58 14.78 48.31
CA GLU A 51 -38.78 14.34 46.91
C GLU A 51 -39.66 15.29 46.08
N PRO A 52 -39.43 15.41 44.75
CA PRO A 52 -40.41 15.95 43.81
C PRO A 52 -41.08 14.87 42.93
N GLU A 53 -42.39 15.06 42.73
CA GLU A 53 -43.27 14.32 41.81
C GLU A 53 -42.89 14.47 40.31
N PRO A 54 -43.27 13.51 39.44
CA PRO A 54 -42.90 13.52 38.04
C PRO A 54 -43.79 14.44 37.18
N ILE A 55 -43.14 15.15 36.26
CA ILE A 55 -43.72 16.10 35.30
C ILE A 55 -44.35 15.37 34.09
N LYS A 56 -45.52 15.84 33.66
CA LYS A 56 -46.28 15.43 32.47
C LYS A 56 -45.67 15.99 31.17
N GLU A 57 -45.56 15.17 30.13
CA GLU A 57 -45.42 15.60 28.72
C GLU A 57 -46.73 15.43 27.94
N PRO A 58 -46.99 16.24 26.89
CA PRO A 58 -48.27 16.27 26.19
C PRO A 58 -48.35 15.30 24.99
N ALA A 59 -49.60 15.10 24.56
CA ALA A 59 -50.10 14.04 23.69
C ALA A 59 -49.64 14.09 22.21
N ALA A 60 -49.54 12.90 21.61
CA ALA A 60 -49.68 12.66 20.18
C ALA A 60 -50.69 11.52 19.94
N GLU A 61 -51.53 11.69 18.93
CA GLU A 61 -52.74 10.93 18.64
C GLU A 61 -52.49 9.48 18.16
N THR A 62 -53.46 8.64 18.51
CA THR A 62 -53.66 7.22 18.22
C THR A 62 -53.94 6.90 16.75
N ILE A 63 -53.38 5.78 16.24
CA ILE A 63 -54.07 4.86 15.32
C ILE A 63 -53.76 3.39 15.73
N GLU A 64 -54.81 2.58 15.67
CA GLU A 64 -55.06 1.27 16.28
C GLU A 64 -54.15 0.11 15.83
N LYS A 65 -53.90 -0.83 16.76
CA LYS A 65 -53.38 -2.18 16.50
C LYS A 65 -54.51 -3.19 16.58
N GLU A 66 -54.73 -3.95 15.51
CA GLU A 66 -55.51 -5.18 15.51
C GLU A 66 -54.59 -6.41 15.62
N LYS A 67 -55.08 -7.44 16.32
CA LYS A 67 -54.38 -8.59 16.88
C LYS A 67 -54.76 -9.86 16.10
N ALA A 68 -53.80 -10.74 15.80
CA ALA A 68 -54.06 -12.18 15.66
C ALA A 68 -52.76 -13.01 15.82
N GLU A 69 -52.92 -14.18 16.46
CA GLU A 69 -51.92 -15.12 17.00
C GLU A 69 -51.24 -16.05 15.97
N PRO A 70 -50.20 -16.82 16.37
CA PRO A 70 -49.32 -17.58 15.49
C PRO A 70 -49.60 -19.10 15.48
N GLU A 71 -49.43 -19.77 14.33
CA GLU A 71 -49.25 -21.22 14.23
C GLU A 71 -48.24 -21.59 13.10
N HIS A 72 -47.16 -22.30 13.51
CA HIS A 72 -46.21 -23.24 12.85
C HIS A 72 -46.05 -23.37 11.30
N PRO A 73 -45.01 -24.07 10.80
CA PRO A 73 -43.57 -24.06 11.10
C PRO A 73 -42.72 -23.78 9.83
N VAL A 74 -41.40 -23.55 10.00
CA VAL A 74 -40.46 -23.30 8.90
C VAL A 74 -40.19 -24.58 8.12
N THR A 75 -40.62 -24.65 6.86
CA THR A 75 -40.15 -25.61 5.86
C THR A 75 -39.04 -24.99 5.02
N GLU A 76 -37.93 -25.73 4.88
CA GLU A 76 -36.85 -25.46 3.95
C GLU A 76 -37.39 -25.40 2.52
N ILE A 77 -37.13 -24.29 1.82
CA ILE A 77 -37.37 -24.18 0.39
C ILE A 77 -36.07 -24.56 -0.31
N GLU A 78 -36.05 -25.75 -0.91
CA GLU A 78 -35.08 -26.13 -1.93
C GLU A 78 -35.22 -25.19 -3.14
N ILE A 79 -34.18 -24.41 -3.40
CA ILE A 79 -34.09 -23.61 -4.63
C ILE A 79 -33.54 -24.55 -5.71
N SER A 80 -34.42 -24.92 -6.65
CA SER A 80 -34.07 -25.69 -7.85
C SER A 80 -33.14 -24.86 -8.75
N ILE A 81 -31.95 -25.39 -9.03
CA ILE A 81 -30.98 -24.80 -9.95
C ILE A 81 -31.40 -25.21 -11.37
N GLU A 82 -32.02 -24.30 -12.13
CA GLU A 82 -32.21 -24.49 -13.57
C GLU A 82 -30.85 -24.46 -14.28
N GLN A 83 -30.58 -25.50 -15.07
CA GLN A 83 -29.41 -25.58 -15.94
C GLN A 83 -29.50 -24.52 -17.05
N PRO A 84 -28.37 -23.92 -17.48
CA PRO A 84 -28.38 -23.01 -18.62
C PRO A 84 -28.71 -23.75 -19.92
N PRO A 85 -29.36 -23.11 -20.89
CA PRO A 85 -29.69 -23.74 -22.16
C PRO A 85 -28.41 -24.07 -22.96
N VAL A 86 -28.37 -25.30 -23.48
CA VAL A 86 -27.37 -25.75 -24.45
C VAL A 86 -27.65 -25.04 -25.78
N MET A 87 -26.75 -24.16 -26.21
CA MET A 87 -26.80 -23.58 -27.55
C MET A 87 -26.39 -24.63 -28.60
N GLU A 88 -27.24 -24.83 -29.60
CA GLU A 88 -26.91 -25.56 -30.82
C GLU A 88 -25.84 -24.80 -31.63
N PRO A 89 -24.91 -25.51 -32.32
CA PRO A 89 -23.89 -24.86 -33.13
C PRO A 89 -24.51 -24.25 -34.38
N ILE A 90 -24.45 -22.92 -34.48
CA ILE A 90 -24.75 -22.19 -35.71
C ILE A 90 -23.65 -22.52 -36.73
N ALA A 91 -24.03 -23.11 -37.85
CA ALA A 91 -23.16 -23.32 -39.00
C ALA A 91 -22.74 -21.96 -39.58
N VAL A 92 -21.44 -21.66 -39.51
CA VAL A 92 -20.85 -20.50 -40.19
C VAL A 92 -20.66 -20.88 -41.66
N GLU A 93 -21.44 -20.25 -42.53
CA GLU A 93 -21.26 -20.32 -43.97
C GLU A 93 -19.96 -19.59 -44.35
N ALA A 94 -19.03 -20.30 -44.99
CA ALA A 94 -17.75 -19.77 -45.43
C ALA A 94 -17.95 -18.79 -46.60
N PRO A 95 -17.33 -17.59 -46.59
CA PRO A 95 -17.31 -16.76 -47.78
C PRO A 95 -16.40 -17.39 -48.85
N ALA A 96 -16.91 -17.44 -50.08
CA ALA A 96 -16.21 -17.87 -51.28
C ALA A 96 -14.99 -16.96 -51.58
N PRO A 97 -13.93 -17.48 -52.24
CA PRO A 97 -12.72 -16.73 -52.49
C PRO A 97 -12.91 -15.71 -53.63
N GLU A 98 -12.73 -14.42 -53.34
CA GLU A 98 -12.55 -13.40 -54.38
C GLU A 98 -11.16 -13.55 -55.02
N SER A 99 -11.17 -13.46 -56.34
CA SER A 99 -10.05 -13.67 -57.25
C SER A 99 -8.96 -12.62 -57.12
N VAL A 100 -7.72 -13.09 -57.00
CA VAL A 100 -6.49 -12.34 -57.21
C VAL A 100 -6.43 -11.82 -58.65
N VAL A 101 -6.23 -10.52 -58.83
CA VAL A 101 -5.77 -9.93 -60.10
C VAL A 101 -4.51 -9.13 -59.79
N GLU A 102 -3.39 -9.58 -60.36
CA GLU A 102 -2.06 -8.96 -60.34
C GLU A 102 -1.95 -7.76 -61.31
N PRO A 103 -0.90 -6.91 -61.20
CA PRO A 103 -0.97 -5.49 -61.49
C PRO A 103 -0.60 -5.11 -62.94
N ALA A 104 -1.09 -3.93 -63.37
CA ALA A 104 -0.63 -3.26 -64.58
C ALA A 104 0.40 -2.16 -64.25
N VAL A 105 1.37 -2.04 -65.16
CA VAL A 105 2.66 -1.37 -65.06
C VAL A 105 2.67 -0.03 -65.83
N GLU A 106 3.53 0.90 -65.37
CA GLU A 106 4.15 2.09 -66.02
C GLU A 106 3.40 3.44 -66.13
N PRO A 107 4.10 4.60 -66.27
CA PRO A 107 5.52 4.92 -66.01
C PRO A 107 5.76 6.19 -65.14
N GLU A 108 7.01 6.33 -64.72
CA GLU A 108 7.69 7.45 -64.04
C GLU A 108 7.78 8.74 -64.88
N PRO A 109 7.93 9.94 -64.26
CA PRO A 109 8.69 11.00 -64.90
C PRO A 109 9.84 11.55 -64.04
N GLU A 110 11.03 11.38 -64.60
CA GLU A 110 12.14 12.32 -64.79
C GLU A 110 12.58 13.26 -63.63
N GLN A 111 13.79 13.00 -63.15
CA GLN A 111 14.70 13.99 -62.55
C GLN A 111 15.15 15.03 -63.57
N PRO A 112 15.63 16.20 -63.09
CA PRO A 112 16.83 16.78 -63.67
C PRO A 112 17.94 17.03 -62.63
N ALA A 113 19.17 16.82 -63.12
CA ALA A 113 20.43 16.88 -62.41
C ALA A 113 21.02 18.31 -62.28
N ILE A 114 21.63 18.56 -61.11
CA ILE A 114 22.89 19.27 -60.82
C ILE A 114 23.17 20.65 -61.48
N ALA A 115 23.37 21.67 -60.63
CA ALA A 115 24.32 22.76 -60.90
C ALA A 115 25.10 23.16 -59.65
N LYS A 116 26.40 23.44 -59.86
CA LYS A 116 27.49 23.67 -58.90
C LYS A 116 27.40 25.02 -58.17
N ALA A 117 28.13 25.09 -57.06
CA ALA A 117 28.47 26.25 -56.22
C ALA A 117 29.01 27.49 -56.97
N PRO A 118 29.08 28.65 -56.28
CA PRO A 118 30.38 29.08 -55.79
C PRO A 118 30.41 29.62 -54.35
N GLU A 119 31.64 29.62 -53.82
CA GLU A 119 32.09 30.03 -52.49
C GLU A 119 32.17 31.56 -52.27
N ALA A 120 32.15 31.90 -50.96
CA ALA A 120 32.81 33.01 -50.25
C ALA A 120 32.05 34.35 -50.06
N PRO A 121 32.36 35.15 -49.00
CA PRO A 121 33.31 34.93 -47.90
C PRO A 121 32.72 35.04 -46.48
N LEU A 122 33.50 34.51 -45.52
CA LEU A 122 33.33 34.70 -44.08
C LEU A 122 33.34 36.19 -43.70
N ALA A 123 32.34 36.60 -42.91
CA ALA A 123 32.40 37.79 -42.07
C ALA A 123 32.30 37.36 -40.61
N GLU A 124 33.31 37.75 -39.86
CA GLU A 124 33.55 37.55 -38.44
C GLU A 124 32.64 38.50 -37.65
N GLU A 125 31.69 37.98 -36.87
CA GLU A 125 30.90 38.80 -35.95
C GLU A 125 30.93 38.22 -34.53
N ALA A 126 31.42 39.09 -33.65
CA ALA A 126 31.66 39.03 -32.23
C ALA A 126 30.85 38.01 -31.40
N ALA A 127 31.60 37.26 -30.58
CA ALA A 127 31.11 36.48 -29.46
C ALA A 127 30.39 37.35 -28.43
N ALA A 128 29.08 37.11 -28.26
CA ALA A 128 28.35 37.42 -27.03
C ALA A 128 28.32 36.17 -26.13
N PRO A 129 28.48 36.29 -24.80
CA PRO A 129 28.58 35.15 -23.92
C PRO A 129 27.24 34.43 -23.81
N ARG A 130 27.25 33.12 -24.07
CA ARG A 130 26.14 32.21 -23.74
C ARG A 130 25.99 32.18 -22.21
N PRO A 131 24.76 32.29 -21.66
CA PRO A 131 24.56 32.02 -20.25
C PRO A 131 24.81 30.53 -19.97
N GLU A 132 25.59 30.27 -18.93
CA GLU A 132 25.85 28.93 -18.41
C GLU A 132 24.55 28.19 -18.05
N PRO A 133 24.50 26.86 -18.14
CA PRO A 133 23.29 26.10 -17.81
C PRO A 133 22.96 26.27 -16.34
N VAL A 134 21.78 26.85 -16.08
CA VAL A 134 21.19 26.93 -14.75
C VAL A 134 20.93 25.51 -14.28
N LYS A 135 21.67 25.07 -13.26
CA LYS A 135 21.44 23.77 -12.60
C LYS A 135 19.98 23.70 -12.11
N PRO A 136 19.24 22.61 -12.37
CA PRO A 136 17.84 22.50 -11.93
C PRO A 136 17.75 22.59 -10.41
N LYS A 137 16.79 23.40 -9.91
CA LYS A 137 16.48 23.50 -8.49
C LYS A 137 15.64 22.28 -8.09
N LYS A 138 16.31 21.21 -7.67
CA LYS A 138 15.66 20.03 -7.06
C LYS A 138 15.20 20.36 -5.64
N VAL A 139 13.92 20.18 -5.36
CA VAL A 139 13.37 20.32 -4.00
C VAL A 139 13.18 18.94 -3.40
N LYS A 140 13.77 18.71 -2.23
CA LYS A 140 13.59 17.46 -1.47
C LYS A 140 12.38 17.62 -0.56
N VAL A 141 11.46 16.65 -0.62
CA VAL A 141 10.35 16.59 0.35
C VAL A 141 10.88 16.00 1.65
N SER A 142 11.28 16.86 2.60
CA SER A 142 11.73 16.46 3.95
C SER A 142 10.64 16.68 5.00
N ARG A 143 10.80 16.03 6.17
CA ARG A 143 9.96 16.22 7.36
C ARG A 143 9.91 17.72 7.68
N ALA A 144 8.72 18.33 7.61
CA ALA A 144 8.53 19.70 8.08
C ALA A 144 8.86 19.75 9.58
N VAL A 145 9.74 20.67 9.98
CA VAL A 145 10.15 20.89 11.37
C VAL A 145 9.36 22.08 11.90
N GLU A 146 8.84 21.89 13.13
CA GLU A 146 8.44 22.91 14.10
C GLU A 146 8.99 24.31 13.80
N GLU A 147 8.08 25.25 13.49
CA GLU A 147 8.39 26.66 13.54
C GLU A 147 7.57 27.33 14.67
N ALA A 148 8.36 27.86 15.61
CA ALA A 148 8.13 28.88 16.61
C ALA A 148 6.69 29.28 16.96
N ALA A 149 6.38 29.08 18.25
CA ALA A 149 5.25 29.66 18.94
C ALA A 149 5.27 31.20 18.87
N GLU A 150 4.20 31.77 18.34
CA GLU A 150 3.75 33.13 18.63
C GLU A 150 2.69 33.02 19.73
N GLU A 151 2.91 33.72 20.85
CA GLU A 151 2.09 33.65 22.05
C GLU A 151 0.68 34.26 21.82
N VAL A 152 -0.36 33.41 21.91
CA VAL A 152 -1.76 33.81 22.06
C VAL A 152 -2.40 32.91 23.14
N PRO A 153 -3.28 33.41 24.04
CA PRO A 153 -3.47 32.85 25.37
C PRO A 153 -4.19 31.50 25.41
N ALA A 154 -3.90 30.77 26.49
CA ALA A 154 -4.30 29.40 26.79
C ALA A 154 -5.77 29.05 26.56
N GLU A 155 -5.99 28.05 25.69
CA GLU A 155 -7.19 27.22 25.73
C GLU A 155 -6.82 25.78 25.32
N VAL A 156 -7.07 24.85 26.27
CA VAL A 156 -6.88 23.38 26.23
C VAL A 156 -5.47 22.88 25.87
N ALA A 157 -4.79 22.30 26.85
CA ALA A 157 -3.50 21.63 26.65
C ALA A 157 -3.59 20.62 25.50
N PRO A 158 -2.84 20.79 24.39
CA PRO A 158 -2.82 19.80 23.33
C PRO A 158 -2.20 18.52 23.90
N GLU A 159 -2.85 17.37 23.69
CA GLU A 159 -2.23 16.09 23.99
C GLU A 159 -0.84 16.04 23.32
N PRO A 160 0.21 15.56 24.01
CA PRO A 160 1.55 15.57 23.47
C PRO A 160 1.55 14.79 22.15
N LYS A 161 1.81 15.50 21.05
CA LYS A 161 1.92 14.87 19.72
C LYS A 161 3.06 13.87 19.79
N LEU A 162 2.74 12.58 19.71
CA LEU A 162 3.73 11.50 19.66
C LEU A 162 4.77 11.83 18.58
N SER A 163 6.04 11.64 18.90
CA SER A 163 7.12 11.75 17.93
C SER A 163 6.89 10.79 16.77
N TRP A 164 7.43 11.11 15.59
CA TRP A 164 7.32 10.24 14.43
C TRP A 164 7.76 8.80 14.72
N PHE A 165 8.89 8.64 15.41
CA PHE A 165 9.42 7.33 15.75
C PHE A 165 8.46 6.53 16.64
N GLU A 166 7.76 7.19 17.57
CA GLU A 166 6.72 6.55 18.39
C GLU A 166 5.50 6.15 17.56
N ARG A 167 5.08 6.97 16.59
CA ARG A 167 3.99 6.61 15.66
C ARG A 167 4.38 5.41 14.80
N LEU A 168 5.61 5.39 14.27
CA LEU A 168 6.13 4.26 13.51
C LEU A 168 6.20 2.98 14.36
N ARG A 169 6.72 3.08 15.59
CA ARG A 169 6.76 1.96 16.54
C ARG A 169 5.35 1.44 16.83
N ARG A 170 4.39 2.33 17.05
CA ARG A 170 2.99 1.97 17.28
C ARG A 170 2.39 1.28 16.05
N GLY A 171 2.64 1.80 14.86
CA GLY A 171 2.20 1.18 13.60
C GLY A 171 2.78 -0.23 13.44
N LEU A 172 4.07 -0.42 13.70
CA LEU A 172 4.72 -1.72 13.56
C LEU A 172 4.54 -2.65 14.77
N ALA A 173 3.83 -2.24 15.83
CA ALA A 173 3.76 -2.95 17.10
C ALA A 173 3.27 -4.41 16.94
N ARG A 174 2.27 -4.65 16.08
CA ARG A 174 1.76 -5.99 15.80
C ARG A 174 2.81 -6.88 15.14
N SER A 175 3.50 -6.36 14.12
CA SER A 175 4.57 -7.08 13.41
C SER A 175 5.76 -7.36 14.34
N SER A 176 6.19 -6.34 15.08
CA SER A 176 7.31 -6.42 16.01
C SER A 176 7.04 -7.37 17.18
N SER A 177 5.84 -7.33 17.77
CA SER A 177 5.46 -8.23 18.87
C SER A 177 5.36 -9.68 18.40
N SER A 178 4.73 -9.94 17.26
CA SER A 178 4.67 -11.29 16.68
C SER A 178 6.06 -11.85 16.47
N LEU A 179 6.96 -11.08 15.86
CA LEU A 179 8.32 -11.51 15.58
C LEU A 179 9.15 -11.69 16.85
N SER A 180 9.04 -10.77 17.81
CA SER A 180 9.75 -10.84 19.09
C SER A 180 9.34 -12.05 19.93
N ASN A 181 8.05 -12.41 19.92
CA ASN A 181 7.53 -13.57 20.63
C ASN A 181 8.02 -14.87 19.99
N SER A 182 7.97 -14.98 18.66
CA SER A 182 8.47 -16.15 17.93
C SER A 182 9.97 -16.35 18.14
N ILE A 183 10.77 -15.28 18.02
CA ILE A 183 12.22 -15.34 18.28
C ILE A 183 12.49 -15.70 19.76
N GLY A 184 11.75 -15.12 20.69
CA GLY A 184 11.88 -15.44 22.12
C GLY A 184 11.62 -16.91 22.43
N GLY A 185 10.65 -17.54 21.75
CA GLY A 185 10.33 -18.95 21.90
C GLY A 185 11.41 -19.91 21.37
N ILE A 186 12.16 -19.50 20.34
CA ILE A 186 13.24 -20.30 19.74
C ILE A 186 14.48 -20.31 20.64
N PHE A 187 14.81 -19.19 21.28
CA PHE A 187 16.07 -19.01 21.99
C PHE A 187 15.96 -19.15 23.52
N THR A 188 14.90 -19.77 24.04
CA THR A 188 14.79 -20.15 25.46
C THR A 188 15.66 -21.36 25.77
N LYS A 189 16.92 -21.10 26.19
CA LYS A 189 17.88 -22.12 26.69
C LYS A 189 18.35 -23.14 25.63
N ARG A 190 18.27 -22.80 24.34
CA ARG A 190 18.89 -23.57 23.25
C ARG A 190 20.21 -22.92 22.81
N LYS A 191 21.21 -23.74 22.49
CA LYS A 191 22.42 -23.28 21.80
C LYS A 191 22.10 -23.01 20.35
N LEU A 192 22.89 -22.15 19.72
CA LEU A 192 22.79 -21.95 18.28
C LEU A 192 23.36 -23.17 17.54
N ASP A 193 22.48 -23.95 16.93
CA ASP A 193 22.76 -25.09 16.04
C ASP A 193 21.94 -24.98 14.74
N ASP A 194 22.14 -25.92 13.82
CA ASP A 194 21.46 -25.94 12.52
C ASP A 194 19.92 -25.96 12.66
N ASP A 195 19.37 -26.67 13.65
CA ASP A 195 17.92 -26.74 13.89
C ASP A 195 17.38 -25.37 14.34
N THR A 196 18.07 -24.69 15.26
CA THR A 196 17.65 -23.34 15.70
C THR A 196 17.78 -22.29 14.60
N LEU A 197 18.75 -22.43 13.69
CA LEU A 197 18.91 -21.54 12.54
C LEU A 197 17.79 -21.74 11.53
N GLN A 198 17.41 -23.00 11.26
CA GLN A 198 16.27 -23.32 10.41
C GLN A 198 14.96 -22.78 10.99
N ASP A 199 14.71 -23.00 12.29
CA ASP A 199 13.54 -22.44 12.98
C ASP A 199 13.48 -20.91 12.85
N LEU A 200 14.62 -20.24 12.99
CA LEU A 200 14.71 -18.78 12.84
C LEU A 200 14.42 -18.36 11.39
N GLU A 201 14.97 -19.06 10.41
CA GLU A 201 14.72 -18.78 8.99
C GLU A 201 13.23 -18.86 8.68
N ASP A 202 12.57 -19.94 9.12
CA ASP A 202 11.14 -20.18 8.91
C ASP A 202 10.29 -19.06 9.53
N VAL A 203 10.63 -18.61 10.75
CA VAL A 203 9.96 -17.48 11.41
C VAL A 203 10.12 -16.17 10.62
N LEU A 204 11.30 -15.89 10.09
CA LEU A 204 11.56 -14.67 9.31
C LEU A 204 10.81 -14.69 7.97
N ILE A 205 10.74 -15.86 7.33
CA ILE A 205 9.95 -16.06 6.10
C ILE A 205 8.46 -15.86 6.40
N GLN A 206 7.94 -16.44 7.48
CA GLN A 206 6.55 -16.30 7.88
C GLN A 206 6.17 -14.84 8.20
N ALA A 207 7.12 -14.05 8.68
CA ALA A 207 6.97 -12.61 8.91
C ALA A 207 7.09 -11.75 7.62
N ASP A 208 7.13 -12.38 6.45
CA ASP A 208 7.26 -11.77 5.12
C ASP A 208 8.58 -11.04 4.84
N LEU A 209 9.66 -11.28 5.59
CA LEU A 209 10.96 -10.66 5.27
C LEU A 209 11.56 -11.16 3.94
N GLY A 210 11.06 -12.30 3.46
CA GLY A 210 11.52 -12.97 2.24
C GLY A 210 12.74 -13.85 2.50
N LEU A 211 12.91 -14.84 1.62
CA LEU A 211 13.96 -15.86 1.74
C LEU A 211 15.37 -15.25 1.78
N GLU A 212 15.69 -14.35 0.84
CA GLU A 212 17.02 -13.72 0.76
C GLU A 212 17.39 -13.00 2.06
N THR A 213 16.46 -12.24 2.63
CA THR A 213 16.70 -11.54 3.90
C THR A 213 16.82 -12.51 5.06
N ALA A 214 15.96 -13.53 5.12
CA ALA A 214 15.98 -14.54 6.18
C ALA A 214 17.34 -15.27 6.23
N MET A 215 17.82 -15.73 5.07
CA MET A 215 19.13 -16.36 4.92
C MET A 215 20.27 -15.44 5.37
N ARG A 216 20.23 -14.15 4.99
CA ARG A 216 21.26 -13.18 5.42
C ARG A 216 21.30 -13.01 6.94
N VAL A 217 20.14 -13.02 7.59
CA VAL A 217 20.04 -12.90 9.05
C VAL A 217 20.59 -14.15 9.73
N THR A 218 20.21 -15.35 9.26
CA THR A 218 20.69 -16.62 9.83
C THR A 218 22.18 -16.82 9.58
N ASP A 219 22.69 -16.50 8.40
CA ASP A 219 24.13 -16.53 8.08
C ASP A 219 24.93 -15.58 8.98
N ALA A 220 24.46 -14.34 9.16
CA ALA A 220 25.10 -13.35 10.03
C ALA A 220 25.07 -13.76 11.51
N LEU A 221 24.05 -14.51 11.92
CA LEU A 221 23.96 -15.08 13.25
C LEU A 221 24.96 -16.23 13.43
N ALA A 222 25.03 -17.14 12.45
CA ALA A 222 25.92 -18.30 12.46
C ALA A 222 27.41 -17.92 12.44
N SER A 223 27.79 -16.84 11.73
CA SER A 223 29.18 -16.44 11.43
C SER A 223 30.05 -15.98 12.61
N GLY A 224 29.76 -16.43 13.83
CA GLY A 224 30.54 -16.13 15.03
C GLY A 224 29.92 -16.62 16.33
N ARG A 225 28.70 -17.18 16.26
CA ARG A 225 27.92 -17.63 17.42
C ARG A 225 27.47 -19.08 17.36
N TYR A 226 27.87 -19.82 16.31
CA TYR A 226 27.59 -21.25 16.22
C TYR A 226 28.11 -21.98 17.47
N GLY A 227 27.25 -22.82 18.07
CA GLY A 227 27.52 -23.55 19.31
C GLY A 227 27.52 -22.71 20.60
N LYS A 228 27.20 -21.40 20.53
CA LYS A 228 27.10 -20.51 21.70
C LYS A 228 25.65 -20.28 22.11
N ASP A 229 25.48 -19.84 23.36
CA ASP A 229 24.20 -19.32 23.83
C ASP A 229 23.99 -17.92 23.23
N VAL A 230 22.82 -17.70 22.66
CA VAL A 230 22.44 -16.43 22.02
C VAL A 230 21.12 -15.96 22.61
N SER A 231 21.05 -14.68 22.96
CA SER A 231 19.81 -14.08 23.48
C SER A 231 18.90 -13.62 22.34
N GLY A 232 17.58 -13.63 22.58
CA GLY A 232 16.62 -13.07 21.61
C GLY A 232 16.87 -11.59 21.31
N GLU A 233 17.40 -10.82 22.26
CA GLU A 233 17.82 -9.43 22.04
C GLU A 233 18.95 -9.32 21.02
N GLU A 234 19.95 -10.19 21.13
CA GLU A 234 21.08 -10.22 20.20
C GLU A 234 20.64 -10.63 18.79
N VAL A 235 19.74 -11.61 18.67
CA VAL A 235 19.14 -12.00 17.39
C VAL A 235 18.39 -10.82 16.77
N ARG A 236 17.56 -10.11 17.55
CA ARG A 236 16.81 -8.93 17.06
C ARG A 236 17.74 -7.79 16.64
N ALA A 237 18.85 -7.58 17.34
CA ALA A 237 19.84 -6.57 16.95
C ALA A 237 20.53 -6.90 15.61
N ILE A 238 20.92 -8.17 15.40
CA ILE A 238 21.51 -8.63 14.13
C ILE A 238 20.48 -8.52 13.01
N MET A 239 19.26 -8.97 13.25
CA MET A 239 18.15 -8.84 12.30
C MET A 239 17.91 -7.39 11.90
N SER A 240 17.89 -6.47 12.87
CA SER A 240 17.76 -5.03 12.60
C SER A 240 18.87 -4.51 11.68
N ALA A 241 20.13 -4.89 11.95
CA ALA A 241 21.27 -4.49 11.15
C ALA A 241 21.21 -5.03 9.71
N GLU A 242 20.81 -6.29 9.51
CA GLU A 242 20.66 -6.87 8.18
C GLU A 242 19.49 -6.26 7.40
N ILE A 243 18.36 -5.99 8.07
CA ILE A 243 17.23 -5.28 7.45
C ILE A 243 17.65 -3.87 7.03
N GLU A 244 18.38 -3.13 7.88
CA GLU A 244 18.87 -1.79 7.54
C GLU A 244 19.77 -1.83 6.29
N LYS A 245 20.66 -2.83 6.16
CA LYS A 245 21.51 -3.00 4.97
C LYS A 245 20.69 -3.21 3.69
N VAL A 246 19.56 -3.91 3.76
CA VAL A 246 18.66 -4.11 2.61
C VAL A 246 17.90 -2.82 2.27
N LEU A 247 17.47 -2.07 3.28
CA LEU A 247 16.61 -0.89 3.11
C LEU A 247 17.36 0.40 2.81
N ALA A 248 18.61 0.56 3.28
CA ALA A 248 19.37 1.79 3.13
C ALA A 248 19.57 2.24 1.66
N PRO A 249 19.84 1.35 0.68
CA PRO A 249 19.99 1.77 -0.72
C PRO A 249 18.70 2.30 -1.37
N VAL A 250 17.54 1.93 -0.85
CA VAL A 250 16.22 2.31 -1.37
C VAL A 250 15.57 3.44 -0.57
N ALA A 251 16.09 3.77 0.61
CA ALA A 251 15.66 4.92 1.39
C ALA A 251 16.17 6.22 0.76
N LYS A 252 15.37 6.77 -0.15
CA LYS A 252 15.66 8.02 -0.85
C LYS A 252 14.53 9.03 -0.60
N PRO A 253 14.83 10.33 -0.50
CA PRO A 253 13.78 11.34 -0.48
C PRO A 253 13.11 11.43 -1.86
N LEU A 254 11.83 11.82 -1.89
CA LEU A 254 11.22 12.27 -3.12
C LEU A 254 11.86 13.61 -3.52
N GLU A 255 12.55 13.62 -4.66
CA GLU A 255 13.13 14.83 -5.25
C GLU A 255 12.25 15.30 -6.40
N LEU A 256 11.70 16.50 -6.28
CA LEU A 256 10.94 17.14 -7.33
C LEU A 256 11.86 18.03 -8.15
N ASP A 257 11.93 17.77 -9.45
CA ASP A 257 12.62 18.66 -10.38
C ASP A 257 11.67 19.76 -10.85
N LEU A 258 11.85 20.97 -10.30
CA LEU A 258 11.03 22.13 -10.59
C LEU A 258 11.44 22.88 -11.87
N SER A 259 12.40 22.35 -12.65
CA SER A 259 12.54 22.77 -14.05
C SER A 259 11.33 22.34 -14.88
N HIS A 260 10.68 21.26 -14.48
CA HIS A 260 9.38 20.85 -15.01
C HIS A 260 8.28 21.57 -14.25
N LYS A 261 7.51 22.40 -14.95
CA LYS A 261 6.36 23.13 -14.39
C LYS A 261 5.13 22.88 -15.27
N PRO A 262 4.29 21.90 -14.92
CA PRO A 262 4.30 21.15 -13.65
C PRO A 262 5.22 19.91 -13.63
N HIS A 263 5.79 19.60 -12.46
CA HIS A 263 6.32 18.27 -12.19
C HIS A 263 5.15 17.30 -11.99
N VAL A 264 4.91 16.43 -12.97
CA VAL A 264 3.83 15.42 -12.94
C VAL A 264 4.19 14.22 -12.07
N ILE A 265 3.33 13.93 -11.10
CA ILE A 265 3.32 12.72 -10.27
C ILE A 265 2.08 11.89 -10.63
N LEU A 266 2.28 10.71 -11.20
CA LEU A 266 1.22 9.74 -11.46
C LEU A 266 1.16 8.72 -10.32
N VAL A 267 0.04 8.67 -9.60
CA VAL A 267 -0.12 7.74 -8.46
C VAL A 267 -0.89 6.50 -8.88
N VAL A 268 -0.25 5.34 -8.77
CA VAL A 268 -0.81 4.06 -9.21
C VAL A 268 -0.91 3.05 -8.06
N GLY A 269 -1.63 1.96 -8.28
CA GLY A 269 -1.81 0.89 -7.29
C GLY A 269 -3.21 0.30 -7.33
N VAL A 270 -3.42 -0.79 -6.60
CA VAL A 270 -4.71 -1.49 -6.60
C VAL A 270 -5.72 -0.78 -5.68
N ASN A 271 -6.99 -1.13 -5.79
CA ASN A 271 -8.01 -0.57 -4.91
C ASN A 271 -7.72 -0.90 -3.44
N GLY A 272 -7.97 0.06 -2.56
CA GLY A 272 -7.74 -0.11 -1.13
C GLY A 272 -6.30 0.12 -0.67
N THR A 273 -5.30 0.31 -1.55
CA THR A 273 -3.90 0.60 -1.13
C THR A 273 -3.67 2.02 -0.60
N GLY A 274 -4.73 2.83 -0.49
CA GLY A 274 -4.62 4.20 0.02
C GLY A 274 -4.11 5.23 -0.99
N LYS A 275 -4.30 5.04 -2.31
CA LYS A 275 -3.94 6.00 -3.38
C LYS A 275 -4.45 7.42 -3.10
N THR A 276 -5.76 7.63 -3.09
CA THR A 276 -6.39 8.94 -2.92
C THR A 276 -6.01 9.59 -1.59
N THR A 277 -5.91 8.80 -0.51
CA THR A 277 -5.43 9.27 0.79
C THR A 277 -3.95 9.70 0.74
N THR A 278 -3.10 8.93 0.05
CA THR A 278 -1.67 9.26 -0.13
C THR A 278 -1.51 10.53 -0.95
N ILE A 279 -2.32 10.72 -2.00
CA ILE A 279 -2.35 11.95 -2.80
C ILE A 279 -2.69 13.15 -1.92
N GLY A 280 -3.74 13.05 -1.10
CA GLY A 280 -4.14 14.12 -0.20
C GLY A 280 -3.07 14.48 0.83
N LYS A 281 -2.46 13.48 1.48
CA LYS A 281 -1.36 13.69 2.44
C LYS A 281 -0.11 14.26 1.76
N LEU A 282 0.22 13.81 0.56
CA LEU A 282 1.34 14.34 -0.22
C LEU A 282 1.07 15.79 -0.64
N ALA A 283 -0.13 16.09 -1.14
CA ALA A 283 -0.54 17.45 -1.47
C ALA A 283 -0.40 18.38 -0.28
N ALA A 284 -0.88 17.97 0.90
CA ALA A 284 -0.72 18.73 2.14
C ALA A 284 0.75 19.02 2.50
N LYS A 285 1.64 18.04 2.36
CA LYS A 285 3.08 18.25 2.59
C LYS A 285 3.71 19.21 1.58
N LEU A 286 3.34 19.10 0.31
CA LEU A 286 3.89 19.93 -0.75
C LEU A 286 3.39 21.38 -0.64
N THR A 287 2.10 21.59 -0.34
CA THR A 287 1.54 22.93 -0.13
C THR A 287 2.06 23.56 1.16
N ALA A 288 2.23 22.79 2.24
CA ALA A 288 2.91 23.26 3.45
C ALA A 288 4.38 23.64 3.18
N GLY A 289 5.03 22.98 2.21
CA GLY A 289 6.35 23.34 1.69
C GLY A 289 6.36 24.54 0.74
N GLY A 290 5.22 25.22 0.55
CA GLY A 290 5.08 26.42 -0.28
C GLY A 290 4.93 26.16 -1.78
N LEU A 291 4.74 24.91 -2.21
CA LEU A 291 4.57 24.57 -3.63
C LEU A 291 3.11 24.72 -4.06
N LYS A 292 2.89 25.18 -5.30
CA LYS A 292 1.56 25.22 -5.92
C LYS A 292 1.22 23.85 -6.48
N VAL A 293 0.25 23.17 -5.86
CA VAL A 293 -0.18 21.83 -6.24
C VAL A 293 -1.52 21.88 -6.97
N MET A 294 -1.64 21.14 -8.06
CA MET A 294 -2.91 20.80 -8.71
C MET A 294 -3.15 19.29 -8.64
N LEU A 295 -4.41 18.89 -8.47
CA LEU A 295 -4.81 17.48 -8.43
C LEU A 295 -5.66 17.14 -9.65
N ALA A 296 -5.59 15.89 -10.11
CA ALA A 296 -6.43 15.38 -11.18
C ALA A 296 -7.13 14.08 -10.77
N ALA A 297 -8.46 14.06 -10.89
CA ALA A 297 -9.31 12.94 -10.51
C ALA A 297 -9.38 11.87 -11.62
N GLY A 298 -8.28 11.16 -11.84
CA GLY A 298 -8.19 10.12 -12.88
C GLY A 298 -8.79 8.76 -12.50
N ASP A 299 -9.25 8.54 -11.26
CA ASP A 299 -10.19 7.44 -10.94
C ASP A 299 -11.61 7.83 -11.38
N THR A 300 -11.83 7.88 -12.70
CA THR A 300 -13.06 8.42 -13.29
C THR A 300 -14.27 7.51 -13.08
N PHE A 301 -14.09 6.27 -12.68
CA PHE A 301 -15.17 5.28 -12.50
C PHE A 301 -15.80 5.30 -11.11
N ARG A 302 -15.16 5.93 -10.12
CA ARG A 302 -15.62 5.93 -8.73
C ARG A 302 -16.01 7.34 -8.29
N ALA A 303 -17.32 7.61 -8.28
CA ALA A 303 -17.85 8.91 -7.83
C ALA A 303 -17.30 9.33 -6.46
N ALA A 304 -17.28 8.39 -5.50
CA ALA A 304 -16.72 8.63 -4.17
C ALA A 304 -15.21 8.93 -4.19
N ALA A 305 -14.44 8.40 -5.14
CA ALA A 305 -13.00 8.73 -5.24
C ALA A 305 -12.80 10.15 -5.76
N ILE A 306 -13.60 10.58 -6.74
CA ILE A 306 -13.61 11.95 -7.26
C ILE A 306 -13.98 12.93 -6.13
N GLU A 307 -15.07 12.66 -5.42
CA GLU A 307 -15.53 13.47 -4.29
C GLU A 307 -14.49 13.51 -3.16
N GLN A 308 -13.92 12.37 -2.80
CA GLN A 308 -12.86 12.30 -1.79
C GLN A 308 -11.63 13.13 -2.20
N LEU A 309 -11.26 13.13 -3.48
CA LEU A 309 -10.15 13.96 -3.97
C LEU A 309 -10.48 15.46 -3.92
N HIS A 310 -11.73 15.84 -4.20
CA HIS A 310 -12.20 17.23 -4.03
C HIS A 310 -12.10 17.70 -2.58
N ILE A 311 -12.54 16.87 -1.63
CA ILE A 311 -12.40 17.17 -0.19
C ILE A 311 -10.93 17.39 0.19
N TRP A 312 -10.02 16.57 -0.34
CA TRP A 312 -8.57 16.78 -0.15
C TRP A 312 -8.05 18.05 -0.82
N GLY A 313 -8.55 18.38 -2.02
CA GLY A 313 -8.23 19.60 -2.72
C GLY A 313 -8.62 20.84 -1.93
N GLU A 314 -9.87 20.90 -1.46
CA GLU A 314 -10.37 21.97 -0.60
C GLU A 314 -9.55 22.10 0.68
N ARG A 315 -9.28 20.98 1.36
CA ARG A 315 -8.50 20.95 2.61
C ARG A 315 -7.06 21.44 2.43
N THR A 316 -6.46 21.21 1.28
CA THR A 316 -5.05 21.55 1.01
C THR A 316 -4.86 22.83 0.21
N GLY A 317 -5.96 23.47 -0.23
CA GLY A 317 -5.93 24.60 -1.15
C GLY A 317 -5.46 24.22 -2.56
N SER A 318 -5.53 22.94 -2.94
CA SER A 318 -5.10 22.44 -4.25
C SER A 318 -6.31 22.34 -5.20
N PRO A 319 -6.33 23.08 -6.32
CA PRO A 319 -7.40 22.95 -7.32
C PRO A 319 -7.47 21.51 -7.87
N VAL A 320 -8.68 21.00 -8.08
CA VAL A 320 -8.91 19.64 -8.58
C VAL A 320 -9.54 19.69 -9.97
N VAL A 321 -8.91 19.02 -10.93
CA VAL A 321 -9.44 18.79 -12.27
C VAL A 321 -10.17 17.46 -12.29
N SER A 322 -11.47 17.49 -12.61
CA SER A 322 -12.31 16.31 -12.76
C SER A 322 -13.16 16.39 -14.03
N SER A 323 -13.63 15.24 -14.52
CA SER A 323 -14.58 15.14 -15.63
C SER A 323 -15.84 14.38 -15.18
N LYS A 324 -16.74 14.09 -16.12
CA LYS A 324 -17.95 13.29 -15.87
C LYS A 324 -17.55 11.87 -15.42
N LEU A 325 -18.42 11.23 -14.63
CA LEU A 325 -18.24 9.85 -14.22
C LEU A 325 -18.11 8.92 -15.45
N GLY A 326 -17.11 8.05 -15.47
CA GLY A 326 -16.80 7.15 -16.58
C GLY A 326 -16.11 7.82 -17.77
N ALA A 327 -15.66 9.07 -17.64
CA ALA A 327 -14.88 9.74 -18.69
C ALA A 327 -13.51 9.10 -18.90
N ASP A 328 -12.90 9.37 -20.06
CA ASP A 328 -11.55 8.91 -20.40
C ASP A 328 -10.49 9.52 -19.46
N ALA A 329 -9.86 8.69 -18.63
CA ALA A 329 -8.84 9.11 -17.68
C ALA A 329 -7.61 9.72 -18.36
N ALA A 330 -7.22 9.21 -19.54
CA ALA A 330 -6.09 9.74 -20.30
C ALA A 330 -6.38 11.14 -20.87
N GLY A 331 -7.60 11.36 -21.37
CA GLY A 331 -8.05 12.70 -21.77
C GLY A 331 -8.08 13.68 -20.60
N LEU A 332 -8.58 13.25 -19.44
CA LEU A 332 -8.54 14.07 -18.22
C LEU A 332 -7.12 14.42 -17.80
N ALA A 333 -6.17 13.48 -17.89
CA ALA A 333 -4.76 13.72 -17.57
C ALA A 333 -4.10 14.74 -18.51
N TYR A 334 -4.46 14.71 -19.80
CA TYR A 334 -4.04 15.71 -20.80
C TYR A 334 -4.52 17.12 -20.40
N ASP A 335 -5.83 17.26 -20.20
CA ASP A 335 -6.45 18.55 -19.85
C ASP A 335 -5.94 19.09 -18.51
N ALA A 336 -5.68 18.19 -17.54
CA ALA A 336 -5.14 18.57 -16.24
C ALA A 336 -3.71 19.10 -16.35
N TRP A 337 -2.89 18.57 -17.26
CA TRP A 337 -1.56 19.09 -17.53
C TRP A 337 -1.62 20.51 -18.10
N GLU A 338 -2.49 20.76 -19.10
CA GLU A 338 -2.65 22.10 -19.68
C GLU A 338 -3.09 23.10 -18.62
N LYS A 339 -4.11 22.77 -17.81
CA LYS A 339 -4.59 23.62 -16.72
C LYS A 339 -3.53 23.88 -15.66
N ALA A 340 -2.74 22.87 -15.29
CA ALA A 340 -1.66 23.03 -14.32
C ALA A 340 -0.58 23.97 -14.85
N LYS A 341 -0.25 23.88 -16.14
CA LYS A 341 0.70 24.78 -16.80
C LYS A 341 0.17 26.22 -16.87
N GLU A 342 -1.08 26.40 -17.26
CA GLU A 342 -1.73 27.73 -17.32
C GLU A 342 -1.83 28.39 -15.94
N ALA A 343 -2.14 27.60 -14.90
CA ALA A 343 -2.18 28.07 -13.51
C ALA A 343 -0.78 28.32 -12.90
N GLY A 344 0.29 27.94 -13.59
CA GLY A 344 1.66 28.01 -13.08
C GLY A 344 1.88 27.14 -11.85
N SER A 345 1.22 25.97 -11.79
CA SER A 345 1.41 24.97 -10.75
C SER A 345 2.82 24.40 -10.81
N ASP A 346 3.44 24.21 -9.65
CA ASP A 346 4.75 23.56 -9.53
C ASP A 346 4.62 22.04 -9.67
N VAL A 347 3.53 21.46 -9.17
CA VAL A 347 3.30 20.00 -9.15
C VAL A 347 1.88 19.68 -9.60
N LEU A 348 1.75 18.65 -10.44
CA LEU A 348 0.47 18.03 -10.81
C LEU A 348 0.45 16.60 -10.28
N ILE A 349 -0.51 16.26 -9.42
CA ILE A 349 -0.68 14.89 -8.90
C ILE A 349 -1.94 14.27 -9.50
N ILE A 350 -1.80 13.12 -10.16
CA ILE A 350 -2.87 12.45 -10.89
C ILE A 350 -3.25 11.17 -10.14
N ASP A 351 -4.50 11.07 -9.68
CA ASP A 351 -5.08 9.82 -9.16
C ASP A 351 -5.43 8.88 -10.32
N THR A 352 -5.46 7.57 -10.08
CA THR A 352 -5.82 6.58 -11.10
C THR A 352 -6.78 5.53 -10.54
N ALA A 353 -7.48 4.83 -11.43
CA ALA A 353 -8.20 3.63 -11.06
C ALA A 353 -7.23 2.53 -10.53
N GLY A 354 -7.78 1.53 -9.81
CA GLY A 354 -7.01 0.42 -9.25
C GLY A 354 -7.70 -0.96 -9.32
N ARG A 355 -8.65 -1.14 -10.24
CA ARG A 355 -9.44 -2.39 -10.39
C ARG A 355 -8.60 -3.52 -10.99
N LEU A 356 -7.85 -4.24 -10.16
CA LEU A 356 -6.94 -5.31 -10.64
C LEU A 356 -7.66 -6.50 -11.29
N GLN A 357 -8.94 -6.75 -10.98
CA GLN A 357 -9.72 -7.82 -11.61
C GLN A 357 -9.82 -7.65 -13.14
N ASN A 358 -9.78 -6.42 -13.64
CA ASN A 358 -9.74 -6.10 -15.07
C ASN A 358 -8.32 -5.70 -15.47
N LYS A 359 -7.34 -6.56 -15.13
CA LYS A 359 -5.91 -6.25 -15.24
C LYS A 359 -5.52 -5.70 -16.61
N ALA A 360 -6.03 -6.27 -17.71
CA ALA A 360 -5.69 -5.81 -19.06
C ALA A 360 -6.16 -4.37 -19.30
N GLU A 361 -7.44 -4.08 -19.09
CA GLU A 361 -8.04 -2.74 -19.28
C GLU A 361 -7.36 -1.69 -18.40
N LEU A 362 -7.10 -2.02 -17.13
CA LEU A 362 -6.39 -1.12 -16.21
C LEU A 362 -4.98 -0.79 -16.72
N MET A 363 -4.25 -1.80 -17.19
CA MET A 363 -2.88 -1.61 -17.68
C MET A 363 -2.87 -0.82 -18.99
N ASP A 364 -3.81 -1.07 -19.89
CA ASP A 364 -3.96 -0.31 -21.14
C ASP A 364 -4.31 1.16 -20.87
N GLU A 365 -5.18 1.43 -19.89
CA GLU A 365 -5.51 2.79 -19.46
C GLU A 365 -4.28 3.51 -18.88
N LEU A 366 -3.51 2.86 -18.00
CA LEU A 366 -2.28 3.44 -17.44
C LEU A 366 -1.24 3.73 -18.52
N ALA A 367 -1.02 2.80 -19.45
CA ALA A 367 -0.13 3.00 -20.58
C ALA A 367 -0.60 4.16 -21.48
N LYS A 368 -1.92 4.29 -21.67
CA LYS A 368 -2.52 5.41 -22.42
C LYS A 368 -2.29 6.73 -21.71
N ILE A 369 -2.47 6.82 -20.38
CA ILE A 369 -2.20 8.03 -19.59
C ILE A 369 -0.73 8.46 -19.77
N VAL A 370 0.23 7.54 -19.60
CA VAL A 370 1.66 7.83 -19.77
C VAL A 370 1.94 8.37 -21.17
N ARG A 371 1.44 7.70 -22.21
CA ARG A 371 1.62 8.15 -23.61
C ARG A 371 1.04 9.53 -23.88
N VAL A 372 -0.10 9.85 -23.27
CA VAL A 372 -0.80 11.13 -23.48
C VAL A 372 -0.08 12.27 -22.77
N LEU A 373 0.40 12.05 -21.54
CA LEU A 373 1.27 13.01 -20.83
C LEU A 373 2.56 13.28 -21.61
N GLY A 374 3.14 12.24 -22.20
CA GLY A 374 4.33 12.31 -23.06
C GLY A 374 4.19 13.23 -24.29
N LYS A 375 2.97 13.57 -24.72
CA LYS A 375 2.74 14.51 -25.82
C LYS A 375 3.03 15.96 -25.42
N HIS A 376 2.89 16.28 -24.14
CA HIS A 376 3.15 17.61 -23.60
C HIS A 376 4.58 17.78 -23.14
N ASP A 377 5.08 16.78 -22.44
CA ASP A 377 6.46 16.70 -21.96
C ASP A 377 6.94 15.25 -22.15
N PRO A 378 7.95 14.98 -23.00
CA PRO A 378 8.47 13.64 -23.22
C PRO A 378 9.00 12.95 -21.95
N GLU A 379 9.32 13.70 -20.90
CA GLU A 379 9.76 13.16 -19.61
C GLU A 379 8.60 12.95 -18.61
N ALA A 380 7.37 13.36 -18.96
CA ALA A 380 6.20 13.13 -18.13
C ALA A 380 5.59 11.73 -18.32
N PRO A 381 5.11 11.08 -17.25
CA PRO A 381 5.19 11.51 -15.85
C PRO A 381 6.61 11.35 -15.26
N HIS A 382 7.12 12.39 -14.61
CA HIS A 382 8.47 12.39 -14.03
C HIS A 382 8.57 11.45 -12.81
N THR A 383 7.50 11.38 -12.02
CA THR A 383 7.37 10.43 -10.91
C THR A 383 6.17 9.53 -11.13
N VAL A 384 6.38 8.22 -11.10
CA VAL A 384 5.30 7.22 -11.09
C VAL A 384 5.35 6.50 -9.75
N LEU A 385 4.43 6.88 -8.87
CA LEU A 385 4.41 6.51 -7.47
C LEU A 385 3.41 5.39 -7.23
N GLN A 386 3.90 4.19 -6.92
CA GLN A 386 3.04 3.07 -6.60
C GLN A 386 2.74 2.99 -5.10
N THR A 387 1.47 3.01 -4.76
CA THR A 387 1.01 2.73 -3.39
C THR A 387 0.80 1.23 -3.19
N LEU A 388 1.31 0.72 -2.07
CA LEU A 388 1.22 -0.68 -1.67
C LEU A 388 0.58 -0.77 -0.29
N ASP A 389 -0.11 -1.88 -0.05
CA ASP A 389 -0.77 -2.18 1.22
C ASP A 389 0.02 -3.27 1.96
N ALA A 390 0.52 -2.94 3.15
CA ALA A 390 1.31 -3.86 3.96
C ALA A 390 0.52 -5.11 4.42
N THR A 391 -0.81 -5.10 4.36
CA THR A 391 -1.65 -6.26 4.71
C THR A 391 -1.67 -7.33 3.62
N THR A 392 -1.28 -6.98 2.38
CA THR A 392 -1.37 -7.88 1.22
C THR A 392 -0.25 -8.91 1.15
N GLY A 393 0.81 -8.75 1.94
CA GLY A 393 1.95 -9.66 1.98
C GLY A 393 2.58 -9.89 0.60
N GLN A 394 2.97 -11.13 0.30
CA GLN A 394 3.70 -11.50 -0.93
C GLN A 394 3.01 -11.09 -2.25
N ASN A 395 1.69 -10.87 -2.26
CA ASN A 395 0.98 -10.38 -3.45
C ASN A 395 1.51 -9.02 -3.92
N ALA A 396 1.99 -8.18 -3.00
CA ALA A 396 2.58 -6.89 -3.33
C ALA A 396 3.82 -7.02 -4.24
N LEU A 397 4.62 -8.09 -4.12
CA LEU A 397 5.81 -8.29 -4.96
C LEU A 397 5.46 -8.39 -6.45
N ASN A 398 4.42 -9.16 -6.77
CA ASN A 398 3.99 -9.34 -8.15
C ASN A 398 3.31 -8.08 -8.69
N GLN A 399 2.60 -7.34 -7.82
CA GLN A 399 2.01 -6.06 -8.21
C GLN A 399 3.07 -5.03 -8.60
N VAL A 400 4.18 -4.94 -7.85
CA VAL A 400 5.27 -4.01 -8.20
C VAL A 400 5.81 -4.30 -9.59
N GLU A 401 6.08 -5.57 -9.91
CA GLU A 401 6.58 -5.96 -11.22
C GLU A 401 5.64 -5.55 -12.37
N ILE A 402 4.33 -5.83 -12.21
CA ILE A 402 3.32 -5.54 -13.23
C ILE A 402 3.24 -4.03 -13.51
N PHE A 403 3.10 -3.22 -12.45
CA PHE A 403 2.94 -1.78 -12.63
C PHE A 403 4.24 -1.12 -13.10
N LYS A 404 5.41 -1.61 -12.66
CA LYS A 404 6.70 -1.16 -13.16
C LYS A 404 6.83 -1.33 -14.67
N ASN A 405 6.45 -2.50 -15.18
CA ASN A 405 6.59 -2.82 -16.60
C ASN A 405 5.60 -2.06 -17.50
N VAL A 406 4.43 -1.67 -16.97
CA VAL A 406 3.39 -0.98 -17.76
C VAL A 406 3.43 0.53 -17.60
N ALA A 407 3.44 1.02 -16.36
CA ALA A 407 3.33 2.44 -16.04
C ALA A 407 4.69 3.11 -15.79
N GLY A 408 5.78 2.34 -15.72
CA GLY A 408 7.12 2.90 -15.45
C GLY A 408 7.34 3.30 -14.00
N VAL A 409 6.77 2.55 -13.04
CA VAL A 409 6.93 2.83 -11.59
C VAL A 409 8.40 3.04 -11.22
N ASN A 410 8.68 4.20 -10.63
CA ASN A 410 10.01 4.62 -10.20
C ASN A 410 10.10 5.00 -8.72
N GLY A 411 8.99 4.88 -7.97
CA GLY A 411 8.95 5.10 -6.53
C GLY A 411 7.81 4.37 -5.85
N LEU A 412 8.00 4.02 -4.58
CA LEU A 412 7.05 3.27 -3.77
C LEU A 412 6.59 4.07 -2.54
N VAL A 413 5.34 3.84 -2.16
CA VAL A 413 4.77 4.20 -0.85
C VAL A 413 4.15 2.96 -0.23
N MET A 414 4.53 2.65 1.00
CA MET A 414 3.90 1.56 1.76
C MET A 414 2.89 2.13 2.74
N THR A 415 1.68 1.61 2.77
CA THR A 415 0.60 2.08 3.65
C THR A 415 0.09 0.96 4.56
N LYS A 416 -0.74 1.32 5.54
CA LYS A 416 -1.41 0.41 6.48
C LYS A 416 -0.45 -0.47 7.29
N LEU A 417 0.73 0.03 7.62
CA LEU A 417 1.67 -0.69 8.46
C LEU A 417 1.11 -0.93 9.87
N ASP A 418 0.24 -0.04 10.35
CA ASP A 418 -0.54 -0.12 11.59
C ASP A 418 -1.60 -1.23 11.61
N GLY A 419 -2.04 -1.67 10.43
CA GLY A 419 -3.07 -2.69 10.30
C GLY A 419 -2.56 -4.13 10.43
N THR A 420 -1.24 -4.37 10.40
CA THR A 420 -0.71 -5.71 10.05
C THR A 420 0.39 -6.23 10.97
N ALA A 421 0.45 -7.56 11.10
CA ALA A 421 1.61 -8.29 11.65
C ALA A 421 2.64 -8.68 10.57
N ARG A 422 2.39 -8.29 9.30
CA ARG A 422 3.16 -8.67 8.11
C ARG A 422 4.02 -7.52 7.57
N GLY A 423 4.55 -6.67 8.44
CA GLY A 423 5.36 -5.50 8.05
C GLY A 423 6.67 -5.85 7.33
N GLY A 424 7.12 -7.11 7.40
CA GLY A 424 8.35 -7.58 6.74
C GLY A 424 8.30 -7.50 5.21
N ILE A 425 7.10 -7.44 4.63
CA ILE A 425 6.92 -7.40 3.17
C ILE A 425 7.66 -6.24 2.49
N LEU A 426 7.81 -5.10 3.17
CA LEU A 426 8.57 -3.96 2.64
C LEU A 426 10.03 -4.33 2.37
N VAL A 427 10.61 -5.17 3.23
CA VAL A 427 12.00 -5.65 3.11
C VAL A 427 12.13 -6.56 1.89
N ALA A 428 11.20 -7.51 1.72
CA ALA A 428 11.17 -8.40 0.56
C ALA A 428 11.01 -7.64 -0.76
N ILE A 429 10.13 -6.63 -0.81
CA ILE A 429 9.95 -5.75 -1.97
C ILE A 429 11.25 -5.01 -2.30
N SER A 430 11.90 -4.46 -1.27
CA SER A 430 13.14 -3.70 -1.42
C SER A 430 14.26 -4.56 -2.00
N ALA A 431 14.47 -5.77 -1.45
CA ALA A 431 15.48 -6.70 -1.91
C ALA A 431 15.29 -7.07 -3.40
N ARG A 432 14.05 -7.39 -3.79
CA ARG A 432 13.71 -7.84 -5.14
C ARG A 432 13.77 -6.72 -6.18
N HIS A 433 13.11 -5.59 -5.90
CA HIS A 433 12.82 -4.57 -6.91
C HIS A 433 13.80 -3.39 -6.93
N LYS A 434 14.47 -3.14 -5.80
CA LYS A 434 15.46 -2.06 -5.62
C LYS A 434 14.93 -0.68 -6.04
N LEU A 435 13.61 -0.48 -5.95
CA LEU A 435 12.96 0.79 -6.22
C LEU A 435 13.03 1.68 -4.98
N PRO A 436 13.19 3.01 -5.14
CA PRO A 436 13.11 3.95 -4.04
C PRO A 436 11.81 3.82 -3.26
N ILE A 437 11.90 3.80 -1.94
CA ILE A 437 10.76 3.97 -1.05
C ILE A 437 10.82 5.40 -0.55
N TYR A 438 9.85 6.21 -0.97
CA TYR A 438 9.82 7.63 -0.60
C TYR A 438 9.11 7.84 0.73
N PHE A 439 7.99 7.15 0.95
CA PHE A 439 7.15 7.37 2.11
C PHE A 439 6.61 6.06 2.70
N ILE A 440 6.29 6.12 3.99
CA ILE A 440 5.51 5.09 4.66
C ILE A 440 4.31 5.71 5.40
N GLY A 441 3.19 4.99 5.38
CA GLY A 441 1.93 5.35 6.01
C GLY A 441 1.64 4.45 7.22
N VAL A 442 1.48 5.04 8.39
CA VAL A 442 1.29 4.33 9.68
C VAL A 442 0.00 4.72 10.41
N GLY A 443 -0.96 5.28 9.68
CA GLY A 443 -2.25 5.71 10.22
C GLY A 443 -3.07 6.53 9.23
N GLU A 444 -4.23 6.99 9.68
CA GLU A 444 -5.22 7.71 8.86
C GLU A 444 -5.03 9.24 8.90
N GLY A 445 -4.38 9.76 9.94
CA GLY A 445 -4.14 11.19 10.12
C GLY A 445 -3.31 11.80 9.00
N ILE A 446 -3.45 13.11 8.79
CA ILE A 446 -2.75 13.83 7.72
C ILE A 446 -1.22 13.75 7.88
N ASP A 447 -0.76 13.70 9.12
CA ASP A 447 0.65 13.62 9.51
C ASP A 447 1.19 12.16 9.60
N ASP A 448 0.38 11.17 9.21
CA ASP A 448 0.74 9.75 9.28
C ASP A 448 1.37 9.21 7.99
N LEU A 449 1.65 10.08 7.02
CA LEU A 449 2.57 9.78 5.91
C LEU A 449 3.89 10.47 6.23
N GLU A 450 5.01 9.78 6.22
CA GLU A 450 6.32 10.40 6.46
C GLU A 450 7.41 9.83 5.56
N PRO A 451 8.49 10.60 5.31
CA PRO A 451 9.64 10.11 4.57
C PRO A 451 10.20 8.82 5.18
N PHE A 452 10.55 7.88 4.31
CA PHE A 452 11.05 6.59 4.74
C PHE A 452 12.48 6.68 5.28
N ALA A 453 12.69 6.14 6.48
CA ALA A 453 14.00 6.02 7.12
C ALA A 453 14.31 4.55 7.40
N ALA A 454 15.31 4.00 6.69
CA ALA A 454 15.68 2.59 6.78
C ALA A 454 16.01 2.15 8.21
N LYS A 455 16.84 2.93 8.92
CA LYS A 455 17.25 2.65 10.30
C LYS A 455 16.07 2.62 11.26
N ASP A 456 15.20 3.62 11.19
CA ASP A 456 14.05 3.71 12.10
C ASP A 456 13.08 2.55 11.87
N PHE A 457 12.80 2.22 10.60
CA PHE A 457 11.99 1.07 10.24
C PHE A 457 12.60 -0.25 10.73
N ALA A 458 13.90 -0.46 10.47
CA ALA A 458 14.62 -1.66 10.87
C ALA A 458 14.63 -1.86 12.39
N ARG A 459 14.76 -0.78 13.17
CA ARG A 459 14.69 -0.84 14.64
C ARG A 459 13.28 -1.12 15.13
N ALA A 460 12.28 -0.48 14.53
CA ALA A 460 10.88 -0.63 14.91
C ALA A 460 10.37 -2.04 14.62
N ILE A 461 10.60 -2.59 13.43
CA ILE A 461 10.17 -3.96 13.08
C ILE A 461 10.88 -5.00 13.95
N ALA A 462 12.16 -4.79 14.25
CA ALA A 462 12.93 -5.71 15.07
C ALA A 462 12.63 -5.60 16.58
N GLY A 463 11.84 -4.62 17.02
CA GLY A 463 11.53 -4.47 18.45
C GLY A 463 12.75 -4.07 19.30
N VAL A 464 13.76 -3.44 18.69
CA VAL A 464 14.97 -2.92 19.35
C VAL A 464 14.91 -1.39 19.52
N ALA A 465 13.71 -0.85 19.36
CA ALA A 465 13.40 0.57 19.47
C ALA A 465 13.46 1.05 20.92
#